data_AF-A0A418X5Y8-F1
#
_entry.id   AF-A0A418X5Y8-F1
#
_cell.length_a   1.000
_cell.length_b   1.000
_cell.length_c   1.000
_cell.angle_alpha   90.00
_cell.angle_beta   90.00
_cell.angle_gamma   90.00
#
_symmetry.space_group_name_H-M   'P 1'
#
loop_
_entity.id
_entity.type
_entity.pdbx_description
1 polymer ?
#
loop_
_entity_poly.entity_id
_entity_poly.type
_entity_poly.pdbx_seq_one_letter_code
_entity_poly.pdbx_strand_id
1 'polypeptide(L)'
;MDSLKKALLGLALVCAFGTVTAAPITIADYVNPSPDRTVTTNNPFTFVFDITDGAESYVAGVDTIVSAELKIHLMDNAQKGNETFTFLIGSGGTSQIYSAQNVNNGSQGQTYSINLLNALADLIADGLLSVKLSATSGNYEFVDATLIAKVEKGTVGNAVPEPTSLALLGISLLGFGVARRRRQ
;
A
#
# COMPACT_ATOMS: atom_id res chain seq x y z
N MET A 1 -37.42 -24.91 -33.63
CA MET A 1 -37.05 -23.55 -33.18
C MET A 1 -36.98 -23.40 -31.65
N ASP A 2 -37.80 -24.13 -30.87
CA ASP A 2 -37.82 -23.99 -29.40
C ASP A 2 -36.65 -24.59 -28.63
N SER A 3 -35.95 -25.57 -29.18
CA SER A 3 -34.77 -26.19 -28.58
C SER A 3 -33.51 -25.30 -28.69
N LEU A 4 -33.37 -24.55 -29.78
CA LEU A 4 -32.24 -23.64 -30.01
C LEU A 4 -32.29 -22.41 -29.09
N LYS A 5 -33.49 -21.88 -28.82
CA LYS A 5 -33.70 -20.76 -27.87
C LYS A 5 -33.40 -21.17 -26.42
N LYS A 6 -33.69 -22.42 -26.05
CA LYS A 6 -33.38 -22.97 -24.72
C LYS A 6 -31.88 -23.23 -24.54
N ALA A 7 -31.19 -23.70 -25.59
CA ALA A 7 -29.75 -23.88 -25.58
C ALA A 7 -28.98 -22.55 -25.49
N LEU A 8 -29.45 -21.50 -26.19
CA LEU A 8 -28.85 -20.15 -26.08
C LEU A 8 -28.96 -19.56 -24.67
N LEU A 9 -30.08 -19.80 -23.97
CA LEU A 9 -30.28 -19.31 -22.61
C LEU A 9 -29.34 -20.01 -21.60
N GLY A 10 -29.05 -21.29 -21.81
CA GLY A 10 -28.09 -22.05 -21.00
C GLY A 10 -26.65 -21.62 -21.21
N LEU A 11 -26.27 -21.28 -22.44
CA LEU A 11 -24.92 -20.81 -22.77
C LEU A 11 -24.64 -19.39 -22.25
N ALA A 12 -25.65 -18.53 -22.19
CA ALA A 12 -25.52 -17.17 -21.66
C ALA A 12 -25.24 -17.11 -20.14
N LEU A 13 -25.64 -18.13 -19.37
CA LEU A 13 -25.39 -18.18 -17.92
C LEU A 13 -23.97 -18.62 -17.55
N VAL A 14 -23.29 -19.40 -18.41
CA VAL A 14 -21.93 -19.90 -18.14
C VAL A 14 -20.86 -18.81 -18.33
N CYS A 15 -21.16 -17.78 -19.12
CA CYS A 15 -20.24 -16.65 -19.34
C CYS A 15 -20.29 -15.57 -18.23
N ALA A 16 -21.12 -15.73 -17.20
CA ALA A 16 -21.31 -14.71 -16.15
C ALA A 16 -20.39 -14.87 -14.93
N PHE A 17 -19.49 -15.85 -14.93
CA PHE A 17 -18.47 -15.98 -13.88
C PHE A 17 -17.33 -14.99 -14.14
N GLY A 18 -17.51 -13.77 -13.65
CA GLY A 18 -16.42 -12.78 -13.58
C GLY A 18 -15.32 -13.26 -12.64
N THR A 19 -14.06 -13.10 -13.04
CA THR A 19 -12.91 -13.26 -12.16
C THR A 19 -12.89 -12.11 -11.16
N VAL A 20 -12.91 -12.41 -9.85
CA VAL A 20 -12.63 -11.41 -8.82
C VAL A 20 -11.11 -11.28 -8.71
N THR A 21 -10.56 -10.17 -9.18
CA THR A 21 -9.17 -9.81 -8.93
C THR A 21 -9.15 -8.87 -7.73
N ALA A 22 -8.50 -9.24 -6.63
CA ALA A 22 -8.30 -8.31 -5.53
C ALA A 22 -7.33 -7.21 -5.99
N ALA A 23 -7.79 -5.96 -6.03
CA ALA A 23 -6.90 -4.84 -6.30
C ALA A 23 -6.02 -4.59 -5.06
N PRO A 24 -4.76 -4.13 -5.22
CA PRO A 24 -3.95 -3.71 -4.10
C PRO A 24 -4.67 -2.63 -3.28
N ILE A 25 -4.63 -2.78 -1.96
CA ILE A 25 -5.07 -1.75 -1.02
C ILE A 25 -3.90 -0.84 -0.65
N THR A 26 -4.21 0.32 -0.08
CA THR A 26 -3.21 1.26 0.43
C THR A 26 -3.23 1.24 1.95
N ILE A 27 -2.07 1.02 2.56
CA ILE A 27 -1.83 1.18 4.00
C ILE A 27 -0.92 2.38 4.19
N ALA A 28 -1.29 3.28 5.11
CA ALA A 28 -0.51 4.47 5.41
C ALA A 28 -0.13 4.49 6.89
N ASP A 29 1.10 4.90 7.18
CA ASP A 29 1.60 5.14 8.52
C ASP A 29 2.32 6.50 8.60
N TYR A 30 2.30 7.11 9.77
CA TYR A 30 2.72 8.50 10.00
C TYR A 30 3.62 8.61 11.23
N VAL A 31 4.75 9.29 11.05
CA VAL A 31 5.64 9.68 12.16
C VAL A 31 5.64 11.20 12.25
N ASN A 32 5.14 11.73 13.37
CA ASN A 32 5.14 13.16 13.66
C ASN A 32 5.57 13.37 15.12
N PRO A 33 6.87 13.62 15.40
CA PRO A 33 7.33 13.91 16.74
C PRO A 33 6.81 15.27 17.17
N SER A 34 6.25 15.34 18.37
CA SER A 34 5.87 16.59 18.99
C SER A 34 6.63 16.74 20.32
N PRO A 35 7.63 17.65 20.42
CA PRO A 35 8.05 18.63 19.41
C PRO A 35 8.93 18.04 18.28
N ASP A 36 9.04 18.79 17.18
CA ASP A 36 9.94 18.55 16.05
C ASP A 36 11.39 18.26 16.51
N ARG A 37 12.11 17.43 15.75
CA ARG A 37 13.40 16.88 16.17
C ARG A 37 14.54 17.47 15.36
N THR A 38 15.49 18.11 16.03
CA THR A 38 16.70 18.60 15.36
C THR A 38 17.59 17.44 14.92
N VAL A 39 17.88 17.37 13.62
CA VAL A 39 18.78 16.41 12.99
C VAL A 39 20.05 17.11 12.55
N THR A 40 21.19 16.55 12.95
CA THR A 40 22.53 17.02 12.56
C THR A 40 23.43 15.83 12.22
N THR A 41 24.65 16.10 11.76
CA THR A 41 25.66 15.05 11.51
C THR A 41 25.97 14.24 12.76
N ASN A 42 26.01 14.89 13.93
CA ASN A 42 26.33 14.25 15.21
C ASN A 42 25.08 13.84 16.02
N ASN A 43 23.89 14.24 15.57
CA ASN A 43 22.62 13.91 16.19
C ASN A 43 21.66 13.32 15.14
N PRO A 44 21.89 12.07 14.69
CA PRO A 44 20.98 11.41 13.78
C PRO A 44 19.65 11.12 14.48
N PHE A 45 18.57 11.14 13.71
CA PHE A 45 17.24 10.75 14.19
C PHE A 45 16.84 9.41 13.56
N THR A 46 16.30 8.51 14.38
CA THR A 46 15.81 7.21 13.94
C THR A 46 14.35 7.08 14.31
N PHE A 47 13.55 6.65 13.36
CA PHE A 47 12.13 6.40 13.51
C PHE A 47 11.76 5.12 12.77
N VAL A 48 10.61 4.56 13.14
CA VAL A 48 10.10 3.30 12.60
C VAL A 48 8.68 3.53 12.13
N PHE A 49 8.37 3.04 10.93
CA PHE A 49 6.99 2.85 10.51
C PHE A 49 6.57 1.41 10.80
N ASP A 50 5.32 1.26 11.21
CA ASP A 50 4.69 -0.03 11.46
C ASP A 50 3.37 -0.10 10.66
N ILE A 51 3.35 -0.90 9.60
CA ILE A 51 2.13 -1.10 8.81
C ILE A 51 1.30 -2.30 9.31
N THR A 52 1.65 -2.88 10.46
CA THR A 52 1.00 -4.06 11.06
C THR A 52 0.00 -3.72 12.17
N ASP A 53 -0.04 -2.47 12.65
CA ASP A 53 -0.84 -2.06 13.80
C ASP A 53 -2.24 -1.47 13.45
N GLY A 54 -2.52 -1.29 12.16
CA GLY A 54 -3.77 -0.71 11.65
C GLY A 54 -4.94 -1.69 11.47
N ALA A 55 -6.13 -1.14 11.17
CA ALA A 55 -7.34 -1.93 10.87
C ALA A 55 -7.22 -2.76 9.57
N GLU A 56 -6.49 -2.23 8.58
CA GLU A 56 -6.15 -2.89 7.32
C GLU A 56 -4.69 -3.39 7.33
N SER A 57 -4.20 -3.80 8.51
CA SER A 57 -2.81 -4.14 8.80
C SER A 57 -2.21 -5.17 7.85
N TYR A 58 -0.95 -4.97 7.50
CA TYR A 58 -0.14 -5.91 6.76
C TYR A 58 0.12 -7.18 7.57
N VAL A 59 -0.07 -8.33 6.95
CA VAL A 59 0.23 -9.64 7.55
C VAL A 59 1.41 -10.29 6.82
N ALA A 60 2.57 -10.31 7.48
CA ALA A 60 3.79 -10.91 6.95
C ALA A 60 3.58 -12.39 6.54
N GLY A 61 4.11 -12.77 5.38
CA GLY A 61 3.98 -14.12 4.82
C GLY A 61 2.61 -14.45 4.23
N VAL A 62 1.62 -13.57 4.36
CA VAL A 62 0.29 -13.69 3.72
C VAL A 62 0.16 -12.63 2.64
N ASP A 63 0.34 -11.38 3.03
CA ASP A 63 0.17 -10.22 2.18
C ASP A 63 1.44 -9.95 1.35
N THR A 64 1.26 -9.40 0.15
CA THR A 64 2.37 -9.01 -0.74
C THR A 64 2.44 -7.50 -0.86
N ILE A 65 3.60 -6.91 -0.55
CA ILE A 65 3.85 -5.48 -0.77
C ILE A 65 4.31 -5.29 -2.22
N VAL A 66 3.51 -4.58 -3.01
CA VAL A 66 3.79 -4.31 -4.43
C VAL A 66 4.79 -3.15 -4.56
N SER A 67 4.59 -2.10 -3.78
CA SER A 67 5.44 -0.91 -3.75
C SER A 67 5.16 -0.11 -2.49
N ALA A 68 6.07 0.79 -2.11
CA ALA A 68 5.83 1.78 -1.08
C ALA A 68 6.40 3.15 -1.47
N GLU A 69 5.81 4.20 -0.93
CA GLU A 69 6.28 5.57 -1.06
C GLU A 69 6.58 6.12 0.34
N LEU A 70 7.82 6.53 0.58
CA LEU A 70 8.23 7.22 1.79
C LEU A 70 8.40 8.71 1.49
N LYS A 71 7.70 9.55 2.24
CA LYS A 71 7.84 11.01 2.22
C LYS A 71 8.40 11.49 3.54
N ILE A 72 9.40 12.37 3.49
CA ILE A 72 10.00 12.99 4.68
C ILE A 72 9.97 14.50 4.48
N HIS A 73 9.48 15.21 5.50
CA HIS A 73 9.47 16.67 5.56
C HIS A 73 10.51 17.17 6.56
N LEU A 74 11.44 17.99 6.07
CA LEU A 74 12.42 18.68 6.88
C LEU A 74 12.22 20.19 6.77
N MET A 75 12.58 20.91 7.82
CA MET A 75 12.67 22.36 7.83
C MET A 75 14.12 22.77 8.10
N ASP A 76 14.66 23.66 7.26
CA ASP A 76 15.94 24.31 7.53
C ASP A 76 15.73 25.47 8.51
N ASN A 77 16.30 25.36 9.71
CA ASN A 77 16.14 26.37 10.76
C ASN A 77 16.78 27.72 10.42
N ALA A 78 17.87 27.72 9.65
CA ALA A 78 18.59 28.96 9.38
C ALA A 78 17.90 29.81 8.30
N GLN A 79 17.10 29.18 7.42
CA GLN A 79 16.47 29.84 6.27
C GLN A 79 14.94 29.67 6.25
N LYS A 80 14.35 28.94 7.20
CA LYS A 80 12.92 28.61 7.29
C LYS A 80 12.36 27.99 5.99
N GLY A 81 13.19 27.23 5.28
CA GLY A 81 12.80 26.53 4.06
C GLY A 81 12.27 25.14 4.38
N ASN A 82 11.20 24.72 3.72
CA ASN A 82 10.68 23.37 3.82
C ASN A 82 11.23 22.51 2.68
N GLU A 83 11.72 21.32 3.01
CA GLU A 83 12.27 20.36 2.07
C GLU A 83 11.45 19.07 2.12
N THR A 84 11.12 18.54 0.94
CA THR A 84 10.39 17.28 0.81
C THR A 84 11.24 16.26 0.07
N PHE A 85 11.47 15.13 0.72
CA PHE A 85 12.14 13.98 0.12
C PHE A 85 11.12 12.90 -0.15
N THR A 86 11.14 12.31 -1.35
CA THR A 86 10.25 11.23 -1.74
C THR A 86 11.07 10.04 -2.25
N PHE A 87 10.81 8.88 -1.68
CA PHE A 87 11.46 7.62 -2.04
C PHE A 87 10.40 6.65 -2.53
N LEU A 88 10.59 6.12 -3.73
CA LEU A 88 9.79 5.04 -4.28
C LEU A 88 10.52 3.72 -4.05
N ILE A 89 9.90 2.85 -3.28
CA ILE A 89 10.38 1.53 -2.89
C ILE A 89 9.60 0.50 -3.73
N GLY A 90 10.27 -0.39 -4.45
CA GLY A 90 9.60 -1.45 -5.22
C GLY A 90 9.04 -1.05 -6.60
N SER A 91 9.04 0.25 -6.96
CA SER A 91 8.41 0.78 -8.19
C SER A 91 9.08 0.36 -9.52
N GLY A 92 10.08 -0.53 -9.50
CA GLY A 92 10.75 -1.09 -10.66
C GLY A 92 11.48 -2.42 -10.36
N GLY A 93 10.96 -3.20 -9.41
CA GLY A 93 11.66 -4.35 -8.82
C GLY A 93 12.41 -3.97 -7.54
N THR A 94 13.62 -4.50 -7.31
CA THR A 94 14.45 -4.17 -6.14
C THR A 94 15.06 -2.75 -6.18
N SER A 95 14.74 -1.96 -7.20
CA SER A 95 15.32 -0.63 -7.40
C SER A 95 14.58 0.42 -6.57
N GLN A 96 15.34 1.17 -5.79
CA GLN A 96 14.83 2.30 -5.00
C GLN A 96 15.09 3.58 -5.78
N ILE A 97 14.02 4.29 -6.12
CA ILE A 97 14.11 5.55 -6.87
C ILE A 97 14.01 6.70 -5.86
N TYR A 98 15.02 7.55 -5.84
CA TYR A 98 15.07 8.75 -5.03
C TYR A 98 14.65 9.98 -5.85
N SER A 99 13.80 10.80 -5.27
CA SER A 99 13.53 12.15 -5.74
C SER A 99 13.58 13.12 -4.56
N ALA A 100 14.30 14.22 -4.72
CA ALA A 100 14.29 15.33 -3.79
C ALA A 100 13.67 16.56 -4.46
N GLN A 101 12.74 17.18 -3.77
CA GLN A 101 12.40 18.58 -4.00
C GLN A 101 13.05 19.40 -2.90
N ASN A 102 14.20 19.99 -3.22
CA ASN A 102 14.85 20.97 -2.38
C ASN A 102 14.40 22.37 -2.85
N VAL A 103 13.75 23.13 -1.97
CA VAL A 103 13.53 24.56 -2.19
C VAL A 103 14.83 25.27 -1.85
N ASN A 104 15.65 25.48 -2.89
CA ASN A 104 16.98 26.05 -2.74
C ASN A 104 16.93 27.46 -2.13
N ASN A 105 17.35 27.59 -0.87
CA ASN A 105 17.38 28.85 -0.13
C ASN A 105 18.81 29.43 0.02
N GLY A 106 19.66 29.29 -1.01
CA GLY A 106 20.83 30.16 -1.19
C GLY A 106 22.18 29.61 -0.72
N SER A 107 22.30 28.31 -0.44
CA SER A 107 23.61 27.65 -0.35
C SER A 107 23.57 26.34 -1.12
N GLN A 108 24.71 26.01 -1.73
CA GLN A 108 24.93 24.83 -2.59
C GLN A 108 24.18 23.61 -2.06
N GLY A 109 23.48 22.89 -2.95
CA GLY A 109 22.61 21.77 -2.60
C GLY A 109 23.22 20.88 -1.52
N GLN A 110 22.61 20.89 -0.33
CA GLN A 110 23.10 20.12 0.80
C GLN A 110 22.70 18.66 0.60
N THR A 111 23.60 17.76 1.00
CA THR A 111 23.42 16.32 0.80
C THR A 111 22.85 15.70 2.07
N TYR A 112 21.93 14.76 1.93
CA TYR A 112 21.38 13.99 3.05
C TYR A 112 21.79 12.54 2.86
N SER A 113 22.08 11.86 3.97
CA SER A 113 22.33 10.42 3.93
C SER A 113 21.14 9.71 4.55
N ILE A 114 20.44 8.93 3.72
CA ILE A 114 19.35 8.06 4.15
C ILE A 114 19.70 6.66 3.66
N ASN A 115 19.72 5.70 4.59
CA ASN A 115 19.96 4.30 4.26
C ASN A 115 18.63 3.58 4.09
N LEU A 116 18.31 3.21 2.85
CA LEU A 116 17.14 2.41 2.52
C LEU A 116 17.52 1.08 1.88
N LEU A 117 18.80 0.67 1.83
CA LEU A 117 19.29 -0.45 1.01
C LEU A 117 18.44 -1.73 1.07
N ASN A 118 17.87 -2.08 2.23
CA ASN A 118 17.03 -3.25 2.42
C ASN A 118 15.53 -2.94 2.64
N ALA A 119 15.10 -1.69 2.46
CA ALA A 119 13.77 -1.20 2.84
C ALA A 119 12.60 -2.07 2.36
N LEU A 120 12.63 -2.54 1.10
CA LEU A 120 11.57 -3.43 0.59
C LEU A 120 11.63 -4.81 1.25
N ALA A 121 12.83 -5.36 1.43
CA ALA A 121 13.00 -6.68 2.04
C ALA A 121 12.59 -6.66 3.52
N ASP A 122 12.97 -5.61 4.25
CA ASP A 122 12.61 -5.40 5.64
C ASP A 122 11.08 -5.27 5.77
N LEU A 123 10.45 -4.38 4.97
CA LEU A 123 9.00 -4.22 4.92
C LEU A 123 8.25 -5.53 4.61
N ILE A 124 8.75 -6.36 3.69
CA ILE A 124 8.13 -7.65 3.37
C ILE A 124 8.34 -8.67 4.50
N ALA A 125 9.45 -8.59 5.23
CA ALA A 125 9.80 -9.57 6.26
C ALA A 125 8.92 -9.42 7.51
N ASP A 126 8.71 -8.19 7.97
CA ASP A 126 8.04 -7.93 9.25
C ASP A 126 7.00 -6.79 9.20
N GLY A 127 6.84 -6.09 8.07
CA GLY A 127 5.94 -4.94 7.99
C GLY A 127 6.50 -3.67 8.65
N LEU A 128 7.78 -3.66 9.00
CA LEU A 128 8.43 -2.52 9.64
C LEU A 128 9.41 -1.85 8.68
N LEU A 129 9.52 -0.52 8.80
CA LEU A 129 10.57 0.23 8.11
C LEU A 129 11.30 1.12 9.10
N SER A 130 12.53 0.75 9.45
CA SER A 130 13.41 1.60 10.25
C SER A 130 14.19 2.57 9.36
N VAL A 131 14.01 3.86 9.59
CA VAL A 131 14.69 4.93 8.85
C VAL A 131 15.64 5.65 9.78
N LYS A 132 16.93 5.65 9.40
CA LYS A 132 17.96 6.48 10.04
C LYS A 132 18.27 7.69 9.17
N LEU A 133 17.93 8.87 9.68
CA LEU A 133 18.15 10.15 9.04
C LEU A 133 19.35 10.86 9.67
N SER A 134 20.27 11.37 8.83
CA SER A 134 21.38 12.21 9.25
C SER A 134 21.70 13.26 8.18
N ALA A 135 22.07 14.45 8.64
CA ALA A 135 22.53 15.54 7.78
C ALA A 135 24.05 15.43 7.55
N THR A 136 24.55 15.62 6.33
CA THR A 136 26.01 15.69 6.10
C THR A 136 26.61 17.03 6.52
N SER A 137 25.76 18.06 6.61
CA SER A 137 26.09 19.45 6.91
C SER A 137 24.80 20.17 7.33
N GLY A 138 24.87 21.21 8.17
CA GLY A 138 23.69 22.00 8.58
C GLY A 138 22.88 21.44 9.76
N ASN A 139 21.84 22.18 10.14
CA ASN A 139 20.90 21.83 11.21
C ASN A 139 19.48 21.87 10.65
N TYR A 140 18.78 20.74 10.71
CA TYR A 140 17.41 20.62 10.20
C TYR A 140 16.46 20.19 11.29
N GLU A 141 15.21 20.60 11.19
CA GLU A 141 14.12 20.06 12.00
C GLU A 141 13.39 19.00 11.19
N PHE A 142 13.31 17.79 11.75
CA PHE A 142 12.38 16.78 11.29
C PHE A 142 10.98 17.14 11.76
N VAL A 143 10.10 17.41 10.80
CA VAL A 143 8.72 17.82 11.02
C VAL A 143 7.84 16.56 11.06
N ASP A 144 7.80 15.84 9.95
CA ASP A 144 7.03 14.61 9.84
C ASP A 144 7.56 13.69 8.73
N ALA A 145 7.11 12.45 8.75
CA ALA A 145 7.27 11.53 7.65
C ALA A 145 6.02 10.65 7.48
N THR A 146 5.76 10.27 6.24
CA THR A 146 4.62 9.43 5.86
C THR A 146 5.12 8.26 5.02
N LEU A 147 4.67 7.05 5.35
CA LEU A 147 4.86 5.86 4.54
C LEU A 147 3.51 5.44 3.94
N ILE A 148 3.48 5.20 2.63
CA ILE A 148 2.31 4.70 1.92
C ILE A 148 2.68 3.41 1.20
N ALA A 149 2.23 2.27 1.70
CA ALA A 149 2.45 0.97 1.11
C ALA A 149 1.25 0.51 0.27
N LYS A 150 1.50 -0.01 -0.92
CA LYS A 150 0.52 -0.72 -1.75
C LYS A 150 0.63 -2.21 -1.48
N VAL A 151 -0.42 -2.79 -0.94
CA VAL A 151 -0.43 -4.17 -0.44
C VAL A 151 -1.53 -4.96 -1.15
N GLU A 152 -1.14 -6.06 -1.78
CA GLU A 152 -2.08 -7.09 -2.21
C GLU A 152 -2.37 -8.00 -1.03
N LYS A 153 -3.62 -7.99 -0.58
CA LYS A 153 -4.06 -8.85 0.52
C LYS A 153 -3.99 -10.31 0.09
N GLY A 154 -3.24 -11.09 0.83
CA GLY A 154 -3.23 -12.53 0.69
C GLY A 154 -4.52 -13.12 1.24
N THR A 155 -4.89 -14.29 0.73
CA THR A 155 -5.90 -15.10 1.39
C THR A 155 -5.20 -15.97 2.41
N VAL A 156 -5.32 -15.63 3.70
CA VAL A 156 -5.08 -16.64 4.74
C VAL A 156 -6.08 -17.75 4.45
N GLY A 157 -5.60 -18.98 4.23
CA GLY A 157 -6.45 -20.09 3.80
C GLY A 157 -7.78 -20.14 4.55
N ASN A 158 -8.88 -20.17 3.78
CA ASN A 158 -10.30 -20.34 4.16
C ASN A 158 -11.23 -19.11 4.20
N ALA A 159 -10.91 -17.98 3.59
CA ALA A 159 -11.96 -17.09 3.11
C ALA A 159 -12.34 -17.44 1.66
N VAL A 160 -12.96 -18.61 1.46
CA VAL A 160 -13.71 -18.85 0.22
C VAL A 160 -14.83 -17.80 0.18
N PRO A 161 -14.99 -17.02 -0.89
CA PRO A 161 -16.16 -16.17 -1.04
C PRO A 161 -17.42 -17.05 -1.18
N GLU A 162 -17.98 -17.49 -0.06
CA GLU A 162 -19.25 -18.22 -0.01
C GLU A 162 -20.30 -17.38 0.70
N PRO A 163 -20.88 -16.39 -0.01
CA PRO A 163 -22.34 -16.37 -0.01
C PRO A 163 -22.97 -16.03 -1.36
N THR A 164 -22.26 -15.44 -2.33
CA THR A 164 -22.91 -14.90 -3.53
C THR A 164 -23.26 -15.98 -4.54
N SER A 165 -22.37 -16.92 -4.80
CA SER A 165 -22.62 -18.06 -5.71
C SER A 165 -23.64 -19.04 -5.12
N LEU A 166 -23.60 -19.30 -3.81
CA LEU A 166 -24.62 -20.09 -3.10
C LEU A 166 -25.99 -19.39 -3.06
N ALA A 167 -26.03 -18.09 -2.79
CA ALA A 167 -27.27 -17.32 -2.86
C ALA A 167 -27.83 -17.29 -4.29
N LEU A 168 -26.98 -17.12 -5.31
CA LEU A 168 -27.38 -17.10 -6.71
C LEU A 168 -27.86 -18.48 -7.17
N LEU A 169 -27.23 -19.57 -6.69
CA LEU A 169 -27.71 -20.93 -6.88
C LEU A 169 -29.09 -21.13 -6.23
N GLY A 170 -29.29 -20.67 -4.99
CA GLY A 170 -30.57 -20.72 -4.30
C GLY A 170 -31.67 -19.94 -5.03
N ILE A 171 -31.38 -18.73 -5.50
CA ILE A 171 -32.29 -17.90 -6.29
C ILE A 171 -32.60 -18.59 -7.64
N SER A 172 -31.62 -19.22 -8.28
CA SER A 172 -31.84 -19.94 -9.54
C SER A 172 -32.78 -21.14 -9.36
N LEU A 173 -32.60 -21.93 -8.29
CA LEU A 173 -33.45 -23.07 -7.94
C LEU A 173 -34.88 -22.63 -7.62
N LEU A 174 -35.04 -21.52 -6.88
CA LEU A 174 -36.36 -20.91 -6.62
C LEU A 174 -37.02 -20.46 -7.92
N GLY A 175 -36.29 -19.80 -8.82
CA GLY A 175 -36.78 -19.40 -10.13
C GLY A 175 -37.23 -20.59 -10.99
N PHE A 176 -36.44 -21.66 -11.04
CA PHE A 176 -36.81 -22.91 -11.73
C PHE A 176 -38.05 -23.58 -11.11
N GLY A 177 -38.17 -23.57 -9.78
CA GLY A 177 -39.33 -24.11 -9.07
C GLY A 177 -40.63 -23.37 -9.40
N VAL A 178 -40.60 -22.03 -9.40
CA VAL A 178 -41.75 -21.19 -9.76
C VAL A 178 -42.11 -21.35 -11.24
N ALA A 179 -41.12 -21.41 -12.13
CA ALA A 179 -41.35 -21.62 -13.56
C ALA A 179 -42.01 -22.98 -13.87
N ARG A 180 -41.68 -24.03 -13.11
CA ARG A 180 -42.30 -25.36 -13.25
C ARG A 180 -43.77 -25.36 -12.83
N ARG A 181 -44.14 -24.64 -11.77
CA ARG A 181 -45.54 -24.53 -11.31
C ARG A 181 -46.46 -23.78 -12.26
N ARG A 182 -45.93 -22.91 -13.13
CA ARG A 182 -46.74 -22.19 -14.14
C ARG A 182 -47.05 -23.02 -15.39
N ARG A 183 -46.43 -24.19 -15.55
CA ARG A 183 -46.64 -25.11 -16.68
C ARG A 183 -47.50 -26.33 -16.35
N GLN A 184 -47.87 -26.50 -15.09
CA GLN A 184 -48.90 -27.43 -14.64
C GLN A 184 -50.18 -26.65 -14.34
#